data_AF-A0A174JR45-F1
#
_entry.id   AF-A0A174JR45-F1
#
_cell.length_a   1.000
_cell.length_b   1.000
_cell.length_c   1.000
_cell.angle_alpha   90.00
_cell.angle_beta   90.00
_cell.angle_gamma   90.00
#
_symmetry.space_group_name_H-M   'P 1'
#
loop_
_entity.id
_entity.type
_entity.pdbx_description
1 polymer ?
#
loop_
_entity_poly.entity_id
_entity_poly.type
_entity_poly.pdbx_seq_one_letter_code
_entity_poly.pdbx_strand_id
1 'polypeptide(L)' 'MGQLKYKGYSGSVEYSEEDSCLFGKVLGLKKDCITYEGETISELKSDFEALSFMAW' A
#
# COMPACT_ATOMS: atom_id res chain seq x y z
N MET A 1 13.92 2.89 -0.59
CA MET A 1 12.59 2.30 -0.80
C MET A 1 11.80 2.42 0.50
N GLY A 2 10.62 3.03 0.46
CA GLY A 2 9.81 3.26 1.65
C GLY A 2 9.01 2.02 2.04
N GLN A 3 8.63 1.91 3.31
CA GLN A 3 7.73 0.86 3.79
C GLN A 3 6.65 1.48 4.67
N LEU A 4 5.40 1.07 4.46
CA LEU A 4 4.27 1.40 5.32
C LEU A 4 4.03 0.27 6.31
N LYS A 5 3.61 0.61 7.52
CA LYS A 5 3.24 -0.37 8.56
C LYS A 5 1.98 0.11 9.26
N TYR A 6 0.99 -0.75 9.33
CA TYR A 6 -0.29 -0.44 9.97
C TYR A 6 -0.95 -1.70 10.52
N LYS A 7 -1.39 -1.67 11.78
CA LYS A 7 -2.07 -2.79 12.46
C LYS A 7 -1.39 -4.17 12.28
N GLY A 8 -0.07 -4.20 12.15
CA GLY A 8 0.71 -5.42 11.93
C GLY A 8 0.89 -5.82 10.46
N TYR A 9 0.20 -5.16 9.53
CA TYR A 9 0.45 -5.27 8.10
C TYR A 9 1.66 -4.42 7.71
N SER A 10 2.45 -4.92 6.77
CA SER A 10 3.55 -4.18 6.16
C SER A 10 3.22 -3.97 4.69
N GLY A 11 3.55 -2.82 4.12
CA GLY A 11 3.34 -2.50 2.72
C GLY A 11 4.60 -1.91 2.09
N SER A 12 4.86 -2.21 0.83
CA SER A 12 5.93 -1.54 0.07
C SER A 12 5.46 -0.18 -0.47
N VAL A 13 6.38 0.75 -0.66
CA VAL A 13 6.11 2.01 -1.34
C VAL A 13 7.17 2.23 -2.41
N GLU A 14 6.69 2.31 -3.64
CA GLU A 14 7.47 2.53 -4.86
C GLU A 14 6.84 3.67 -5.67
N TYR A 15 7.63 4.31 -6.51
CA TYR A 15 7.16 5.35 -7.41
C TYR A 15 7.17 4.78 -8.83
N SER A 16 6.04 4.92 -9.52
CA SER A 16 5.86 4.53 -10.90
C SER A 16 6.10 5.76 -11.78
N GLU A 17 7.22 5.79 -12.51
CA GLU A 17 7.50 6.87 -13.48
C GLU A 17 6.52 6.84 -14.65
N GLU A 18 6.00 5.67 -15.01
CA GLU A 18 5.10 5.46 -16.15
C GLU A 18 3.71 6.07 -15.91
N ASP A 19 3.17 5.90 -14.70
CA ASP A 19 1.89 6.50 -14.26
C ASP A 19 2.09 7.84 -13.51
N SER A 20 3.34 8.24 -13.24
CA SER A 20 3.67 9.40 -12.39
C SER A 20 3.00 9.37 -11.00
N CYS A 21 2.79 8.17 -10.46
CA CYS A 21 2.07 7.94 -9.21
C CYS A 21 2.87 7.03 -8.26
N LEU A 22 2.54 7.08 -6.97
CA LEU A 22 3.07 6.13 -5.99
C LEU A 22 2.24 4.85 -6.02
N PHE A 23 2.91 3.72 -5.90
CA PHE A 23 2.31 2.40 -5.87
C PHE A 23 2.87 1.60 -4.70
N GLY A 24 2.03 0.76 -4.10
CA GLY A 24 2.43 -0.12 -3.02
C GLY A 24 1.63 -1.41 -2.99
N LYS A 25 2.20 -2.41 -2.32
CA LYS A 25 1.51 -3.70 -2.10
C LYS A 25 1.65 -4.14 -0.66
N VAL A 26 0.60 -4.78 -0.14
CA VAL A 26 0.59 -5.38 1.18
C VAL A 26 1.46 -6.64 1.16
N LEU A 27 2.40 -6.71 2.08
CA LEU A 27 3.32 -7.81 2.31
C LEU A 27 2.79 -8.69 3.45
N GLY A 28 2.93 -10.02 3.29
CA GLY A 28 2.57 -10.99 4.31
C GLY A 28 1.15 -11.57 4.19
N LEU A 29 0.42 -11.22 3.13
CA LEU A 29 -0.83 -11.89 2.77
C LEU A 29 -0.52 -13.23 2.09
N LYS A 30 -1.20 -14.30 2.52
CA LYS A 30 -0.95 -15.66 2.02
C LYS A 30 -1.74 -16.04 0.76
N LYS A 31 -2.87 -15.38 0.53
CA LYS A 31 -3.82 -15.70 -0.56
C LYS A 31 -4.14 -14.49 -1.41
N ASP A 32 -4.26 -13.33 -0.79
CA ASP A 32 -4.62 -12.10 -1.48
C ASP A 32 -3.39 -11.26 -1.77
N CYS A 33 -3.32 -10.73 -2.99
CA CYS A 33 -2.37 -9.70 -3.34
C CYS A 33 -3.12 -8.37 -3.33
N ILE A 34 -3.05 -7.64 -2.23
CA ILE A 34 -3.68 -6.33 -2.11
C ILE A 34 -2.65 -5.27 -2.50
N THR A 35 -3.03 -4.42 -3.45
CA THR A 35 -2.22 -3.31 -3.96
C THR A 35 -2.98 -2.01 -3.78
N TYR A 36 -2.25 -0.91 -3.64
CA TYR A 36 -2.78 0.43 -3.46
C TYR A 36 -1.91 1.43 -4.22
N GLU A 37 -2.52 2.51 -4.65
CA GLU A 37 -1.89 3.57 -5.45
C GLU A 37 -2.33 4.93 -4.91
N GLY A 38 -1.54 5.96 -5.21
CA GLY A 38 -1.89 7.32 -4.85
C GLY A 38 -0.91 8.34 -5.41
N GLU A 39 -1.40 9.55 -5.66
CA GLU A 39 -0.56 10.66 -6.15
C GLU A 39 0.36 11.17 -5.04
N THR A 40 -0.10 11.11 -3.79
CA THR A 40 0.66 11.53 -2.61
C THR A 40 0.86 10.42 -1.59
N ILE A 41 1.92 10.53 -0.79
CA ILE A 41 2.19 9.60 0.32
C ILE A 41 1.03 9.55 1.32
N SER A 42 0.30 10.67 1.49
CA SER A 42 -0.83 10.75 2.41
C SER A 42 -2.02 9.95 1.92
N GLU A 43 -2.34 10.02 0.63
CA GLU A 43 -3.41 9.24 0.00
C GLU A 43 -3.04 7.76 0.00
N LEU A 44 -1.83 7.43 -0.47
CA LEU A 44 -1.31 6.07 -0.48
C LEU A 44 -1.40 5.41 0.91
N LYS A 45 -1.08 6.16 1.96
CA LYS A 45 -1.16 5.68 3.34
C LYS A 45 -2.62 5.51 3.80
N SER A 46 -3.49 6.47 3.49
CA SER A 46 -4.91 6.39 3.85
C SER A 46 -5.58 5.18 3.19
N ASP A 47 -5.25 4.92 1.93
CA ASP A 47 -5.74 3.77 1.18
C ASP A 47 -5.24 2.45 1.79
N PHE A 48 -3.94 2.37 2.10
CA PHE A 48 -3.36 1.23 2.83
C PHE A 48 -4.03 0.98 4.19
N GLU A 49 -4.33 2.04 4.95
CA GLU A 49 -5.04 1.94 6.24
C GLU A 49 -6.48 1.45 6.06
N ALA A 50 -7.18 1.89 5.00
CA ALA A 50 -8.53 1.44 4.66
C ALA A 50 -8.57 -0.04 4.26
N LEU A 51 -7.59 -0.50 3.47
CA LEU A 51 -7.46 -1.90 3.05
C LEU A 51 -7.27 -2.85 4.23
N SER A 52 -6.61 -2.40 5.30
CA SER A 52 -6.48 -3.19 6.54
C SER A 52 -7.83 -3.54 7.18
N PHE A 53 -8.92 -2.80 6.90
CA PHE A 53 -10.27 -3.14 7.39
C PHE A 53 -10.98 -4.17 6.50
N MET A 54 -10.57 -4.33 5.24
CA MET A 54 -11.18 -5.28 4.30
C MET A 54 -10.55 -6.68 4.32
N ALA A 55 -9.39 -6.83 4.97
CA ALA A 55 -8.63 -8.08 5.02
C ALA A 55 -9.04 -9.03 6.17
N TRP A 56 -10.27 -8.92 6.69
CA TRP A 56 -10.82 -9.76 7.77
C TRP A 56 -11.95 -10.67 7.27
#